data_AF-A0A7V5P3K1-F1
#
_entry.id   AF-A0A7V5P3K1-F1
#
_cell.length_a   1.000
_cell.length_b   1.000
_cell.length_c   1.000
_cell.angle_alpha   90.00
_cell.angle_beta   90.00
_cell.angle_gamma   90.00
#
_symmetry.space_group_name_H-M   'P 1'
#
loop_
_entity.id
_entity.type
_entity.pdbx_description
1 polymer ?
#
loop_
_entity_poly.entity_id
_entity_poly.type
_entity_poly.pdbx_seq_one_letter_code
_entity_poly.pdbx_strand_id
1 'polypeptide(L)'
;MKRYCEDIEVLIVDYFDNVLGDKERAEFKEHIKMCGVCKNKYEEFRVASGYLMRAGSEEIGDKNRDTIYEMLRVRGRRYLLSVRYALALAIMFLVIFTGVVFYSYYSKHKLEKAHNTEISIEYVFDTDDIVLEVDGDTFEEIVSYFLGDDYKEFEEILDETGIFNL
;
A
#
# COMPACT_ATOMS: atom_id res chain seq x y z
N MET A 1 10.53 -24.00 -27.30
CA MET A 1 9.11 -23.73 -27.65
C MET A 1 8.07 -24.18 -26.61
N LYS A 2 8.46 -24.72 -25.44
CA LYS A 2 7.52 -25.20 -24.40
C LYS A 2 6.68 -24.10 -23.72
N ARG A 3 7.23 -22.90 -23.54
CA ARG A 3 6.54 -21.77 -22.86
C ARG A 3 5.16 -21.45 -23.45
N TYR A 4 5.05 -21.46 -24.79
CA TYR A 4 3.80 -21.15 -25.48
C TYR A 4 2.67 -22.17 -25.23
N CYS A 5 3.00 -23.43 -24.94
CA CYS A 5 1.99 -24.44 -24.65
C CYS A 5 1.34 -24.24 -23.26
N GLU A 6 2.14 -23.81 -22.28
CA GLU A 6 1.69 -23.58 -20.91
C GLU A 6 0.76 -22.36 -20.84
N ASP A 7 1.09 -21.32 -21.60
CA ASP A 7 0.36 -20.04 -21.61
C ASP A 7 -0.67 -19.94 -22.76
N ILE A 8 -0.98 -21.05 -23.46
CA ILE A 8 -1.78 -20.97 -24.70
C ILE A 8 -3.17 -20.39 -24.48
N GLU A 9 -3.83 -20.73 -23.37
CA GLU A 9 -5.19 -20.24 -23.06
C GLU A 9 -5.20 -18.72 -22.86
N VAL A 10 -4.13 -18.18 -22.29
CA VAL A 10 -3.94 -16.74 -22.14
C VAL A 10 -3.80 -16.09 -23.51
N LEU A 11 -2.87 -16.60 -24.31
CA LEU A 11 -2.56 -16.04 -25.61
C LEU A 11 -3.73 -16.13 -26.60
N ILE A 12 -4.58 -17.18 -26.49
CA ILE A 12 -5.82 -17.27 -27.26
C ILE A 12 -6.73 -16.08 -26.94
N VAL A 13 -6.98 -15.79 -25.66
CA VAL A 13 -7.85 -14.67 -25.25
C VAL A 13 -7.26 -13.35 -25.74
N ASP A 14 -5.98 -13.09 -25.50
CA ASP A 14 -5.30 -11.85 -25.89
C ASP A 14 -5.28 -11.68 -27.42
N TYR A 15 -5.18 -12.78 -28.18
CA TYR A 15 -5.27 -12.78 -29.63
C TYR A 15 -6.66 -12.34 -30.12
N PHE A 16 -7.74 -12.88 -29.54
CA PHE A 16 -9.12 -12.52 -29.91
C PHE A 16 -9.47 -11.08 -29.51
N ASP A 17 -8.95 -10.60 -28.38
CA ASP A 17 -9.13 -9.21 -27.93
C ASP A 17 -8.25 -8.21 -28.70
N ASN A 18 -7.45 -8.65 -29.68
CA ASN A 18 -6.47 -7.84 -30.40
C ASN A 18 -5.42 -7.13 -29.51
N VAL A 19 -5.11 -7.69 -28.33
CA VAL A 19 -4.12 -7.13 -27.39
C VAL A 19 -2.68 -7.50 -27.79
N LEU A 20 -2.48 -8.64 -28.45
CA LEU A 20 -1.16 -9.08 -28.90
C LEU A 20 -0.59 -8.17 -30.00
N GLY A 21 0.67 -7.78 -29.83
CA GLY A 21 1.44 -7.06 -30.85
C GLY A 21 1.72 -7.91 -32.09
N ASP A 22 2.10 -7.28 -33.21
CA ASP A 22 2.24 -7.97 -34.51
C ASP A 22 3.22 -9.15 -34.48
N LYS A 23 4.34 -8.98 -33.77
CA LYS A 23 5.36 -10.04 -33.62
C LYS A 23 4.81 -11.24 -32.84
N GLU A 24 4.22 -11.01 -31.67
CA GLU A 24 3.63 -12.06 -30.83
C GLU A 24 2.49 -12.77 -31.54
N ARG A 25 1.69 -12.02 -32.29
CA ARG A 25 0.61 -12.54 -33.12
C ARG A 25 1.13 -13.49 -34.21
N ALA A 26 2.26 -13.16 -34.83
CA ALA A 26 2.91 -14.03 -35.80
C ALA A 26 3.43 -15.32 -35.15
N GLU A 27 4.15 -15.19 -34.03
CA GLU A 27 4.69 -16.33 -33.28
C GLU A 27 3.57 -17.27 -32.77
N PHE A 28 2.47 -16.70 -32.26
CA PHE A 28 1.29 -17.46 -31.82
C PHE A 28 0.65 -18.24 -32.96
N LYS A 29 0.46 -17.60 -34.13
CA LYS A 29 -0.07 -18.28 -35.33
C LYS A 29 0.85 -19.40 -35.80
N GLU A 30 2.16 -19.20 -35.73
CA GLU A 30 3.15 -20.22 -36.07
C GLU A 30 3.06 -21.40 -35.08
N HIS A 31 2.96 -21.12 -33.79
CA HIS A 31 2.83 -22.14 -32.75
C HIS A 31 1.57 -23.00 -32.93
N ILE A 32 0.41 -22.39 -33.20
CA ILE A 32 -0.84 -23.12 -33.46
C ILE A 32 -0.72 -24.04 -34.67
N LYS A 33 0.01 -23.65 -35.71
CA LYS A 33 0.23 -24.51 -36.89
C LYS A 33 1.07 -25.74 -36.53
N MET A 34 2.02 -25.61 -35.62
CA MET A 34 2.97 -26.67 -35.27
C MET A 34 2.49 -27.57 -34.12
N CYS A 35 1.69 -27.06 -33.19
CA CYS A 35 1.24 -27.81 -32.02
C CYS A 35 -0.23 -28.21 -32.15
N GLY A 36 -0.50 -29.50 -32.40
CA GLY A 36 -1.85 -30.03 -32.53
C GLY A 36 -2.72 -29.87 -31.28
N VAL A 37 -2.12 -29.97 -30.08
CA VAL A 37 -2.84 -29.78 -28.80
C VAL A 37 -3.33 -28.34 -28.67
N CYS A 38 -2.44 -27.37 -28.89
CA CYS A 38 -2.79 -25.95 -28.84
C CYS A 38 -3.77 -25.55 -29.95
N LYS A 39 -3.65 -26.16 -31.13
CA LYS A 39 -4.60 -25.97 -32.23
C LYS A 39 -6.02 -26.40 -31.85
N ASN A 40 -6.16 -27.56 -31.21
CA ASN A 40 -7.48 -28.05 -30.78
C ASN A 40 -8.09 -27.10 -29.74
N LYS A 41 -7.32 -26.66 -28.74
CA LYS A 41 -7.77 -25.65 -27.76
C LYS A 41 -8.20 -24.34 -28.43
N TYR A 42 -7.44 -23.87 -29.42
CA TYR A 42 -7.79 -22.67 -30.18
C TYR A 42 -9.10 -22.84 -30.95
N GLU A 43 -9.31 -23.95 -31.65
CA GLU A 43 -10.55 -24.19 -32.39
C GLU A 43 -11.75 -24.35 -31.45
N GLU A 44 -11.60 -25.03 -30.31
CA GLU A 44 -12.63 -25.10 -29.26
C GLU A 44 -13.04 -23.70 -28.79
N PHE A 45 -12.06 -22.84 -28.49
CA PHE A 45 -12.31 -21.46 -28.08
C PHE A 45 -12.96 -20.62 -29.20
N ARG A 46 -12.50 -20.80 -30.45
CA ARG A 46 -13.06 -20.12 -31.63
C ARG A 46 -14.53 -20.49 -31.85
N VAL A 47 -14.87 -21.76 -31.67
CA VAL A 47 -16.27 -22.23 -31.78
C VAL A 47 -17.11 -21.64 -30.64
N ALA A 48 -16.62 -21.69 -29.41
CA ALA A 48 -17.32 -21.13 -28.24
C ALA A 48 -17.56 -19.61 -28.36
N SER A 49 -16.54 -18.84 -28.77
CA SER A 49 -16.67 -17.40 -29.02
C SER A 49 -17.61 -17.08 -30.17
N GLY A 50 -17.65 -17.92 -31.21
CA GLY A 50 -18.64 -17.82 -32.29
C GLY A 50 -20.08 -18.00 -31.80
N TYR A 51 -20.33 -18.92 -30.86
CA TYR A 51 -21.64 -19.05 -30.23
C TYR A 51 -21.99 -17.82 -29.39
N LEU A 52 -21.03 -17.27 -28.64
CA LEU A 52 -21.23 -16.04 -27.86
C LEU A 52 -21.61 -14.84 -28.71
N MET A 53 -20.91 -14.63 -29.84
CA MET A 53 -21.22 -13.52 -30.75
C MET A 53 -22.61 -13.66 -31.38
N ARG A 54 -23.04 -14.89 -31.68
CA ARG A 54 -24.39 -15.16 -32.21
C ARG A 54 -25.46 -15.05 -31.13
N ALA A 55 -25.19 -15.54 -29.93
CA ALA A 55 -26.11 -15.50 -28.80
C ALA A 55 -26.27 -14.06 -28.23
N GLY A 56 -25.32 -13.16 -28.49
CA GLY A 56 -25.53 -11.72 -28.29
C GLY A 56 -26.59 -11.09 -29.19
N SER A 57 -27.04 -11.80 -30.24
CA SER A 57 -28.10 -11.35 -31.16
C SER A 57 -29.46 -12.04 -30.97
N GLU A 58 -29.55 -13.10 -30.17
CA GLU A 58 -30.79 -13.85 -29.90
C GLU A 58 -30.71 -14.55 -28.53
N GLU A 59 -31.77 -14.44 -27.71
CA GLU A 59 -31.83 -14.91 -26.30
C GLU A 59 -31.15 -16.27 -26.09
N ILE A 60 -30.08 -16.26 -25.28
CA ILE A 60 -29.21 -17.42 -25.07
C ILE A 60 -29.99 -18.56 -24.39
N GLY A 61 -30.20 -19.66 -25.12
CA GLY A 61 -30.75 -20.89 -24.58
C GLY A 61 -29.89 -21.49 -23.46
N ASP A 62 -30.55 -21.91 -22.39
CA ASP A 62 -29.99 -22.27 -21.07
C ASP A 62 -28.84 -23.31 -21.09
N LYS A 63 -28.73 -24.13 -22.14
CA LYS A 63 -27.73 -25.21 -22.25
C LYS A 63 -26.28 -24.76 -22.43
N ASN A 64 -26.04 -23.53 -22.91
CA ASN A 64 -24.68 -23.04 -23.15
C ASN A 64 -24.16 -22.10 -22.04
N ARG A 65 -24.97 -21.84 -21.02
CA ARG A 65 -24.65 -20.86 -19.97
C ARG A 65 -23.43 -21.26 -19.16
N ASP A 66 -23.34 -22.53 -18.74
CA ASP A 66 -22.27 -23.00 -17.85
C ASP A 66 -20.89 -22.91 -18.50
N THR A 67 -20.79 -23.21 -19.80
CA THR A 67 -19.54 -23.09 -20.57
C THR A 67 -19.10 -21.64 -20.68
N ILE A 68 -20.05 -20.71 -20.84
CA ILE A 68 -19.77 -19.27 -20.88
C ILE A 68 -19.30 -18.77 -19.51
N TYR A 69 -19.93 -19.22 -18.41
CA TYR A 69 -19.52 -18.88 -17.05
C TYR A 69 -18.13 -19.40 -16.71
N GLU A 70 -17.77 -20.62 -17.12
CA GLU A 70 -16.41 -21.17 -16.96
C GLU A 70 -15.36 -20.31 -17.69
N MET A 71 -15.62 -19.89 -18.94
CA MET A 71 -14.69 -19.03 -19.69
C MET A 71 -14.54 -17.63 -19.07
N LEU A 72 -15.65 -17.05 -18.58
CA LEU A 72 -15.62 -15.75 -17.87
C LEU A 72 -14.89 -15.86 -16.52
N ARG A 73 -14.98 -17.01 -15.84
CA ARG A 73 -14.31 -17.25 -14.55
C ARG A 73 -12.79 -17.21 -14.67
N VAL A 74 -12.24 -17.72 -15.78
CA VAL A 74 -10.78 -17.66 -16.06
C VAL A 74 -10.33 -16.23 -16.32
N ARG A 75 -11.13 -15.43 -17.05
CA ARG A 75 -10.86 -14.00 -17.31
C ARG A 75 -10.94 -13.15 -16.04
N GLY A 76 -11.92 -13.40 -15.17
CA GLY A 76 -12.13 -12.63 -13.93
C GLY A 76 -10.98 -12.75 -12.92
N ARG A 77 -10.29 -13.90 -12.88
CA ARG A 77 -9.28 -14.17 -11.83
C ARG A 77 -8.03 -13.28 -11.94
N ARG A 78 -7.58 -12.91 -13.15
CA ARG A 78 -6.40 -12.04 -13.34
C ARG A 78 -6.69 -10.56 -13.11
N TYR A 79 -7.89 -10.11 -13.49
CA TYR A 79 -8.34 -8.76 -13.19
C TYR A 79 -8.56 -8.58 -11.68
N LEU A 80 -9.13 -9.58 -11.00
CA LEU A 80 -9.28 -9.56 -9.54
C LEU A 80 -7.95 -9.46 -8.80
N LEU A 81 -6.91 -10.16 -9.27
CA LEU A 81 -5.59 -10.13 -8.61
C LEU A 81 -4.93 -8.76 -8.75
N SER A 82 -4.88 -8.21 -9.96
CA SER A 82 -4.30 -6.88 -10.23
C SER A 82 -5.07 -5.77 -9.52
N VAL A 83 -6.40 -5.82 -9.51
CA VAL A 83 -7.25 -4.88 -8.77
C VAL A 83 -6.99 -4.96 -7.27
N ARG A 84 -6.81 -6.16 -6.70
CA ARG A 84 -6.48 -6.33 -5.27
C ARG A 84 -5.13 -5.67 -4.91
N TYR A 85 -4.10 -5.84 -5.73
CA TYR A 85 -2.81 -5.20 -5.50
C TYR A 85 -2.88 -3.68 -5.65
N ALA A 86 -3.58 -3.17 -6.67
CA ALA A 86 -3.78 -1.75 -6.85
C ALA A 86 -4.52 -1.12 -5.67
N LEU A 87 -5.56 -1.78 -5.16
CA LEU A 87 -6.32 -1.34 -4.00
C LEU A 87 -5.47 -1.34 -2.72
N ALA A 88 -4.66 -2.39 -2.50
CA ALA A 88 -3.75 -2.45 -1.36
C ALA A 88 -2.71 -1.33 -1.38
N LEU A 89 -2.13 -1.02 -2.55
CA LEU A 89 -1.20 0.10 -2.72
C LEU A 89 -1.86 1.46 -2.48
N ALA A 90 -3.10 1.65 -2.95
CA ALA A 90 -3.85 2.88 -2.70
C ALA A 90 -4.11 3.10 -1.20
N ILE A 91 -4.47 2.05 -0.47
CA ILE A 91 -4.67 2.11 0.99
C ILE A 91 -3.36 2.45 1.71
N MET A 92 -2.27 1.77 1.35
CA MET A 92 -0.95 2.04 1.93
C MET A 92 -0.51 3.49 1.69
N PHE A 93 -0.72 4.00 0.47
CA PHE A 93 -0.43 5.39 0.13
C PHE A 93 -1.25 6.37 0.97
N LEU A 94 -2.54 6.11 1.17
CA LEU A 94 -3.39 6.94 2.02
C LEU A 94 -2.91 7.01 3.47
N VAL A 95 -2.50 5.87 4.05
CA VAL A 95 -1.97 5.82 5.43
C VAL A 95 -0.66 6.60 5.57
N ILE A 96 0.24 6.47 4.60
CA ILE A 96 1.51 7.22 4.61
C ILE A 96 1.23 8.71 4.44
N PHE A 97 0.35 9.07 3.51
CA PHE A 97 -0.01 10.46 3.24
C PHE A 97 -0.64 11.14 4.45
N THR A 98 -1.59 10.47 5.13
CA THR A 98 -2.19 11.02 6.36
C THR A 98 -1.17 11.17 7.47
N GLY A 99 -0.24 10.22 7.63
CA GLY A 99 0.87 10.32 8.59
C GLY A 99 1.77 11.52 8.32
N VAL A 100 2.15 11.76 7.06
CA VAL A 100 2.99 12.92 6.67
C VAL A 100 2.26 14.24 6.94
N VAL A 101 0.98 14.34 6.56
CA VAL A 101 0.16 15.53 6.81
C VAL A 101 0.06 15.79 8.32
N PHE A 102 -0.24 14.76 9.12
CA PHE A 102 -0.36 14.88 10.57
C PHE A 102 0.96 15.31 11.23
N TYR A 103 2.09 14.71 10.81
CA TYR A 103 3.42 15.08 11.29
C TYR A 103 3.78 16.54 10.95
N SER A 104 3.47 16.98 9.73
CA SER A 104 3.72 18.36 9.31
C SER A 104 2.88 19.37 10.10
N TYR A 105 1.64 19.02 10.41
CA TYR A 105 0.75 19.85 11.21
C TYR A 105 1.23 19.93 12.67
N TYR A 106 1.59 18.79 13.26
CA TYR A 106 2.02 18.72 14.65
C TYR A 106 3.36 19.43 14.90
N SER A 107 4.33 19.22 14.02
CA SER A 107 5.65 19.87 14.12
C SER A 107 5.56 21.40 14.06
N LYS A 108 4.69 21.94 13.20
CA LYS A 108 4.49 23.40 13.12
C LYS A 108 3.95 23.98 14.43
N HIS A 109 2.95 23.34 15.03
CA HIS A 109 2.40 23.82 16.30
C HIS A 109 3.36 23.64 17.49
N LYS A 110 4.22 22.60 17.47
CA LYS A 110 5.25 22.43 18.51
C LYS A 110 6.29 23.56 18.46
N LEU A 111 6.68 23.99 17.26
CA LEU A 111 7.62 25.10 17.07
C LEU A 111 7.01 26.45 17.48
N GLU A 112 5.73 26.71 17.18
CA GLU A 112 5.05 27.94 17.61
C GLU A 112 4.94 28.04 19.14
N LYS A 113 4.73 26.93 19.85
CA LYS A 113 4.76 26.93 21.32
C LYS A 113 6.17 27.19 21.85
N ALA A 114 7.20 26.56 21.28
CA ALA A 114 8.59 26.76 21.72
C ALA A 114 9.10 28.19 21.51
N HIS A 115 8.63 28.90 20.48
CA HIS A 115 9.03 30.29 20.22
C HIS A 115 8.34 31.31 21.13
N ASN A 116 7.19 30.98 21.73
CA ASN A 116 6.47 31.89 22.63
C ASN A 116 6.82 31.68 24.11
N THR A 117 7.50 30.58 24.44
CA THR A 117 8.13 30.41 25.75
C THR A 117 9.51 31.09 25.70
N GLU A 118 9.52 32.41 25.86
CA GLU A 118 10.74 33.18 26.07
C GLU A 118 11.30 32.81 27.46
N ILE A 119 11.97 31.66 27.56
CA ILE A 119 12.73 31.30 28.74
C ILE A 119 13.98 32.20 28.73
N SER A 120 13.89 33.33 29.41
CA SER A 120 15.06 34.18 29.70
C SER A 120 15.94 33.44 30.69
N ILE A 121 16.90 32.66 30.20
CA ILE A 121 17.94 32.08 31.03
C ILE A 121 18.97 33.19 31.29
N GLU A 122 18.83 33.87 32.42
CA GLU A 122 19.85 34.81 32.91
C GLU A 122 21.01 33.98 33.47
N TYR A 123 22.11 33.89 32.72
CA TYR A 123 23.31 33.21 33.16
C TYR A 123 24.09 34.11 34.12
N VAL A 124 23.90 33.91 35.43
CA VAL A 124 24.78 34.49 36.45
C VAL A 124 26.03 33.62 36.53
N PHE A 125 27.09 34.02 35.83
CA PHE A 125 28.41 33.40 35.97
C PHE A 125 29.11 34.02 37.18
N ASP A 126 29.07 33.34 38.32
CA ASP A 126 30.00 33.56 39.43
C ASP A 126 30.96 32.37 39.52
N THR A 127 32.25 32.67 39.66
CA THR A 127 33.33 31.87 39.06
C THR A 127 33.71 30.56 39.75
N ASP A 128 32.95 30.04 40.72
CA ASP A 128 33.34 28.77 41.37
C ASP A 128 32.19 27.80 41.69
N ASP A 129 30.91 28.12 41.44
CA ASP A 129 29.79 27.16 41.56
C ASP A 129 28.64 27.55 40.61
N ILE A 130 28.21 26.62 39.75
CA ILE A 130 27.03 26.81 38.90
C ILE A 130 25.78 26.55 39.76
N VAL A 131 25.22 27.61 40.34
CA VAL A 131 23.93 27.55 41.02
C VAL A 131 22.86 27.95 40.01
N LEU A 132 22.03 26.99 39.57
CA LEU A 132 20.83 27.26 38.80
C LEU A 132 19.70 27.60 39.80
N GLU A 133 19.46 28.89 40.02
CA GLU A 133 18.26 29.35 40.72
C GLU A 133 17.09 29.28 39.74
N VAL A 134 16.28 28.22 39.85
CA VAL A 134 15.03 28.09 39.09
C VAL A 134 13.90 28.46 40.03
N ASP A 135 13.17 29.53 39.69
CA ASP A 135 12.03 30.00 40.49
C ASP A 135 10.94 28.90 40.56
N GLY A 136 10.37 28.71 41.74
CA GLY A 136 9.81 27.43 42.23
C GLY A 136 8.63 26.86 41.44
N ASP A 137 7.94 27.67 40.64
CA ASP A 137 6.81 27.22 39.84
C ASP A 137 7.22 26.71 38.44
N THR A 138 8.44 27.06 37.98
CA THR A 138 8.90 26.72 36.63
C THR A 138 9.62 25.37 36.51
N PHE A 139 10.20 24.84 37.59
CA PHE A 139 10.98 23.61 37.51
C PHE A 139 10.09 22.38 37.24
N GLU A 140 8.98 22.22 37.99
CA GLU A 140 8.02 21.13 37.75
C GLU A 140 7.38 21.23 36.36
N GLU A 141 7.11 22.44 35.88
CA GLU A 141 6.55 22.66 34.54
C GLU A 141 7.54 22.30 33.43
N ILE A 142 8.83 22.62 33.60
CA ILE A 142 9.89 22.28 32.64
C ILE A 142 10.16 20.76 32.65
N VAL A 143 10.27 20.15 33.83
CA VAL A 143 10.57 18.71 33.95
C VAL A 143 9.40 17.87 33.44
N SER A 144 8.15 18.25 33.74
CA SER A 144 6.96 17.59 33.18
C SER A 144 6.82 17.80 31.67
N TYR A 145 7.22 18.96 31.13
CA TYR A 145 7.22 19.21 29.69
C TYR A 145 8.24 18.33 28.93
N PHE A 146 9.42 18.09 29.50
CA PHE A 146 10.47 17.28 28.86
C PHE A 146 10.29 15.77 29.05
N LEU A 147 9.81 15.33 30.22
CA LEU A 147 9.68 13.90 30.55
C LEU A 147 8.28 13.33 30.25
N GLY A 148 7.27 14.16 30.03
CA GLY A 148 5.92 13.70 29.69
C GLY A 148 5.35 12.74 30.73
N ASP A 149 4.77 11.62 30.29
CA ASP A 149 4.21 10.59 31.19
C ASP A 149 5.27 9.86 32.03
N ASP A 150 6.55 9.95 31.65
CA ASP A 150 7.68 9.30 32.34
C ASP A 150 8.14 10.12 33.57
N TYR A 151 7.52 11.28 33.85
CA TYR A 151 7.81 12.12 35.02
C TYR A 151 7.71 11.34 36.34
N LYS A 152 6.72 10.46 36.48
CA LYS A 152 6.50 9.68 37.72
C LYS A 152 7.62 8.69 38.02
N GLU A 153 8.22 8.11 36.98
CA GLU A 153 9.33 7.16 37.13
C GLU A 153 10.62 7.91 37.51
N PHE A 154 10.78 9.14 37.03
CA PHE A 154 11.88 10.01 37.42
C PHE A 154 11.76 10.52 38.87
N GLU A 155 10.54 10.83 39.31
CA GLU A 155 10.25 11.24 40.70
C GLU A 155 10.63 10.14 41.71
N GLU A 156 10.32 8.88 41.39
CA GLU A 156 10.71 7.70 42.20
C GLU A 156 12.25 7.55 42.32
N ILE A 157 12.98 7.78 41.23
CA ILE A 157 14.45 7.72 41.21
C ILE A 157 15.07 8.87 42.04
N LEU A 158 14.48 10.06 41.99
CA LEU A 158 14.96 11.21 42.76
C LEU A 158 14.75 11.01 44.27
N ASP A 159 13.62 10.44 44.68
CA ASP A 159 13.35 10.08 46.07
C ASP A 159 14.31 8.99 46.58
N GLU A 160 14.59 7.96 45.77
CA GLU A 160 15.53 6.90 46.14
C GLU A 160 16.98 7.39 46.27
N THR A 161 17.36 8.40 45.48
CA THR A 161 18.73 8.95 45.47
C THR A 161 18.96 10.00 46.55
N GLY A 162 17.90 10.48 47.23
CA GLY A 162 17.99 11.42 48.35
C GLY A 162 18.52 12.80 47.97
N ILE A 163 18.43 13.17 46.67
CA ILE A 163 19.02 14.40 46.12
C ILE A 163 18.22 15.65 46.54
N PHE A 164 16.96 15.51 46.95
CA PHE A 164 16.09 16.59 47.47
C PHE A 164 15.89 16.52 49.00
N ASN A 165 16.96 16.69 49.77
CA ASN A 165 16.86 17.12 51.17
C ASN A 165 17.66 18.42 51.31
N LEU A 166 17.09 19.53 50.85
CA LEU A 166 17.55 20.90 51.08
C LEU A 166 16.33 21.80 51.31
#